data_AF-A0A660RD46-F1
#
_entry.id   AF-A0A660RD46-F1
#
_cell.length_a   1.000
_cell.length_b   1.000
_cell.length_c   1.000
_cell.angle_alpha   90.00
_cell.angle_beta   90.00
_cell.angle_gamma   90.00
#
_symmetry.space_group_name_H-M   'P 1'
#
loop_
_entity.id
_entity.type
_entity.pdbx_description
1 polymer ?
#
loop_
_entity_poly.entity_id
_entity_poly.type
_entity_poly.pdbx_seq_one_letter_code
_entity_poly.pdbx_strand_id
1 'polypeptide(L)'
;MPNTFVGFSNYAKAFGDSVAIHAFINTFLYALITVPGQMFFGLLIALALNKKIFAQTTFRLLYYFPVITSWVVVSFIFSYLFAGYGGLINYILHTNIHWLSTPSTAMIPIYILGIWKGIGWSMLIFLAGLQGIPIQLYEAAKLDGANRWN
;
A
#
# COMPACT_ATOMS: atom_id res chain seq x y z
N MET A 1 -8.56 39.55 12.85
CA MET A 1 -8.50 39.60 14.34
C MET A 1 -7.11 39.11 14.75
N PRO A 2 -6.46 39.71 15.76
CA PRO A 2 -5.12 39.27 16.16
C PRO A 2 -5.24 37.86 16.77
N ASN A 3 -4.47 36.91 16.27
CA ASN A 3 -4.38 35.57 16.84
C ASN A 3 -3.67 35.67 18.21
N THR A 4 -4.44 35.67 19.29
CA THR A 4 -3.89 35.57 20.65
C THR A 4 -3.37 34.15 20.89
N PHE A 5 -2.33 34.01 21.71
CA PHE A 5 -1.78 32.71 22.06
C PHE A 5 -2.80 31.91 22.89
N VAL A 6 -3.32 30.82 22.34
CA VAL A 6 -4.41 30.01 22.93
C VAL A 6 -3.92 28.79 23.73
N GLY A 7 -2.60 28.63 23.92
CA GLY A 7 -2.02 27.50 24.65
C GLY A 7 -2.49 26.14 24.13
N PHE A 8 -2.91 25.24 25.02
CA PHE A 8 -3.37 23.89 24.68
C PHE A 8 -4.85 23.79 24.24
N SER A 9 -5.56 24.93 24.12
CA SER A 9 -7.00 24.95 23.81
C SER A 9 -7.34 24.21 22.50
N ASN A 10 -6.50 24.35 21.47
CA ASN A 10 -6.72 23.68 20.18
C ASN A 10 -6.59 22.16 20.28
N TYR A 11 -5.65 21.65 21.08
CA TYR A 11 -5.48 20.20 21.27
C TYR A 11 -6.65 19.62 22.06
N ALA A 12 -7.06 20.29 23.16
CA ALA A 12 -8.23 19.87 23.94
C ALA A 12 -9.51 19.86 23.09
N LYS A 13 -9.69 20.84 22.21
CA LYS A 13 -10.80 20.87 21.23
C LYS A 13 -10.70 19.71 20.24
N ALA A 14 -9.52 19.43 19.70
CA ALA A 14 -9.34 18.33 18.76
C ALA A 14 -9.64 16.96 19.38
N PHE A 15 -9.27 16.72 20.65
CA PHE A 15 -9.59 15.47 21.34
C PHE A 15 -11.07 15.33 21.72
N GLY A 16 -11.82 16.43 21.78
CA GLY A 16 -13.28 16.42 21.98
C GLY A 16 -14.09 16.44 20.69
N ASP A 17 -13.47 16.68 19.54
CA ASP A 17 -14.14 16.78 18.25
C ASP A 17 -14.32 15.40 17.62
N SER A 18 -15.57 14.98 17.49
CA SER A 18 -15.93 13.73 16.82
C SER A 18 -15.32 13.61 15.42
N VAL A 19 -15.24 14.69 14.64
CA VAL A 19 -14.69 14.64 13.27
C VAL A 19 -13.21 14.32 13.31
N ALA A 20 -12.45 14.94 14.22
CA ALA A 20 -11.03 14.69 14.40
C ALA A 20 -10.74 13.24 14.83
N ILE A 21 -11.55 12.71 15.76
CA ILE A 21 -11.44 11.32 16.20
C ILE A 21 -11.72 10.35 15.04
N HIS A 22 -12.78 10.57 14.26
CA HIS A 22 -13.09 9.72 13.11
C HIS A 22 -12.00 9.78 12.03
N ALA A 23 -11.45 10.97 11.75
CA ALA A 23 -10.33 11.13 10.81
C ALA A 23 -9.09 10.36 11.29
N PHE A 24 -8.78 10.43 12.58
CA PHE A 24 -7.68 9.67 13.19
C PHE A 24 -7.89 8.16 13.05
N ILE A 25 -9.08 7.65 13.42
CA ILE A 25 -9.40 6.22 13.32
C ILE A 25 -9.31 5.76 11.87
N ASN A 26 -9.86 6.51 10.92
CA ASN A 26 -9.81 6.16 9.49
C ASN A 26 -8.36 6.10 8.98
N THR A 27 -7.52 7.05 9.39
CA THR A 27 -6.10 7.09 9.03
C THR A 27 -5.34 5.94 9.65
N PHE A 28 -5.63 5.61 10.91
CA PHE A 28 -5.03 4.48 11.61
C PHE A 28 -5.42 3.15 10.96
N LEU A 29 -6.71 2.93 10.66
CA LEU A 29 -7.19 1.75 9.94
C LEU A 29 -6.58 1.65 8.54
N TYR A 30 -6.47 2.78 7.83
CA TYR A 30 -5.79 2.84 6.55
C TYR A 30 -4.33 2.37 6.68
N ALA A 31 -3.57 2.88 7.64
CA ALA A 31 -2.19 2.46 7.86
C ALA A 31 -2.10 0.98 8.26
N LEU A 32 -2.97 0.53 9.18
CA LEU A 32 -2.99 -0.84 9.69
C LEU A 32 -3.28 -1.87 8.61
N ILE A 33 -4.09 -1.53 7.60
CA ILE A 33 -4.41 -2.43 6.49
C ILE A 33 -3.39 -2.31 5.36
N THR A 34 -3.07 -1.08 4.96
CA THR A 34 -2.24 -0.86 3.76
C THR A 34 -0.78 -1.21 4.00
N VAL A 35 -0.21 -0.92 5.18
CA VAL A 35 1.22 -1.21 5.45
C VAL A 35 1.50 -2.71 5.41
N PRO A 36 0.78 -3.59 6.13
CA PRO A 36 0.99 -5.03 6.01
C PRO A 36 0.72 -5.56 4.60
N GLY A 37 -0.30 -5.02 3.92
CA GLY A 37 -0.58 -5.40 2.53
C GLY A 37 0.58 -5.09 1.58
N GLN A 38 1.12 -3.86 1.65
CA GLN A 38 2.29 -3.45 0.88
C GLN A 38 3.51 -4.30 1.21
N MET A 39 3.75 -4.58 2.49
CA MET A 39 4.87 -5.40 2.93
C MET A 39 4.75 -6.84 2.42
N PHE A 40 3.57 -7.44 2.55
CA PHE A 40 3.30 -8.81 2.12
C PHE A 40 3.50 -8.97 0.61
N PHE A 41 2.81 -8.17 -0.20
CA PHE A 41 2.94 -8.25 -1.65
C PHE A 41 4.33 -7.80 -2.14
N GLY A 42 4.91 -6.79 -1.50
CA GLY A 42 6.26 -6.32 -1.80
C GLY A 42 7.31 -7.41 -1.57
N LEU A 43 7.23 -8.13 -0.45
CA LEU A 43 8.12 -9.25 -0.15
C LEU A 43 7.93 -10.41 -1.14
N LEU A 44 6.68 -10.76 -1.46
CA LEU A 44 6.39 -11.83 -2.43
C LEU A 44 7.04 -11.54 -3.79
N ILE A 45 6.88 -10.31 -4.29
CA ILE A 45 7.50 -9.90 -5.56
C ILE A 45 9.01 -9.83 -5.42
N ALA A 46 9.55 -9.31 -4.32
CA ALA A 46 10.99 -9.26 -4.07
C ALA A 46 11.60 -10.66 -4.09
N LEU A 47 10.98 -11.66 -3.44
CA LEU A 47 11.43 -13.05 -3.46
C LEU A 47 11.39 -13.66 -4.87
N ALA A 48 10.36 -13.34 -5.65
CA ALA A 48 10.24 -13.78 -7.04
C ALA A 48 11.35 -13.16 -7.92
N LEU A 49 11.63 -11.88 -7.73
CA LEU A 49 12.66 -11.13 -8.46
C LEU A 49 14.08 -11.36 -7.92
N ASN A 50 14.26 -11.92 -6.73
CA ASN A 50 15.59 -12.16 -6.16
C ASN A 50 16.34 -13.29 -6.89
N LYS A 51 15.61 -14.17 -7.58
CA LYS A 51 16.23 -15.19 -8.45
C LYS A 51 16.76 -14.51 -9.72
N LYS A 52 17.87 -15.04 -10.27
CA LYS A 52 18.36 -14.65 -11.61
C LYS A 52 17.31 -15.03 -12.66
N ILE A 53 16.41 -14.09 -12.95
CA ILE A 53 15.42 -14.21 -14.03
C ILE A 53 15.88 -13.38 -15.22
N PHE A 54 15.63 -13.86 -16.43
CA PHE A 54 16.10 -13.25 -17.68
C PHE A 54 15.62 -11.80 -17.89
N ALA A 55 14.46 -11.43 -17.33
CA ALA A 55 13.85 -10.10 -17.48
C ALA A 55 13.75 -9.30 -16.17
N GLN A 56 14.68 -9.52 -15.23
CA GLN A 56 14.62 -8.94 -13.88
C GLN A 56 14.48 -7.40 -13.87
N THR A 57 15.25 -6.72 -14.72
CA THR A 57 15.23 -5.24 -14.82
C THR A 57 13.88 -4.74 -15.32
N THR A 58 13.30 -5.38 -16.33
CA THR A 58 12.00 -5.00 -16.88
C THR A 58 10.90 -5.16 -15.83
N PHE A 59 10.88 -6.27 -15.09
CA PHE A 59 9.89 -6.45 -14.02
C PHE A 59 10.05 -5.42 -12.90
N ARG A 60 11.29 -5.11 -12.48
CA ARG A 60 11.53 -4.05 -11.47
C ARG A 60 10.94 -2.72 -11.92
N LEU A 61 11.14 -2.35 -13.19
CA LEU A 61 10.60 -1.10 -13.76
C LEU A 61 9.07 -1.11 -13.79
N LEU A 62 8.45 -2.20 -14.23
CA LEU A 62 6.99 -2.32 -14.29
C LEU A 62 6.34 -2.19 -12.90
N TYR A 63 6.89 -2.85 -11.89
CA TYR A 63 6.36 -2.76 -10.52
C TYR A 63 6.67 -1.44 -9.84
N TYR A 64 7.73 -0.75 -10.24
CA TYR A 64 8.07 0.57 -9.70
C TYR A 64 7.37 1.73 -10.42
N PHE A 65 6.90 1.50 -11.64
CA PHE A 65 6.19 2.51 -12.44
C PHE A 65 5.02 3.17 -11.69
N PRO A 66 4.13 2.44 -10.98
CA PRO A 66 3.07 3.04 -10.16
C PRO A 66 3.57 4.01 -9.09
N VAL A 67 4.75 3.76 -8.52
CA VAL A 67 5.33 4.54 -7.43
C VAL A 67 5.66 5.95 -7.90
N ILE A 68 6.24 6.08 -9.10
CA ILE A 68 6.69 7.35 -9.67
C ILE A 68 5.56 8.18 -10.31
N THR A 69 4.38 7.60 -10.52
CA THR A 69 3.22 8.35 -11.02
C THR A 69 2.66 9.32 -9.97
N SER A 70 2.04 10.42 -10.40
CA SER A 70 1.38 11.36 -9.49
C SER A 70 0.17 10.73 -8.79
N TRP A 71 0.00 11.01 -7.50
CA TRP A 71 -1.19 10.60 -6.75
C TRP A 71 -2.49 11.10 -7.37
N VAL A 72 -2.48 12.28 -7.99
CA VAL A 72 -3.66 12.87 -8.66
C VAL A 72 -4.08 12.04 -9.87
N VAL A 73 -3.14 11.61 -10.70
CA VAL A 73 -3.45 10.80 -11.89
C VAL A 73 -3.99 9.44 -11.47
N VAL A 74 -3.35 8.81 -10.50
CA VAL A 74 -3.78 7.50 -9.98
C VAL A 74 -5.16 7.58 -9.35
N SER A 75 -5.47 8.65 -8.60
CA SER A 75 -6.80 8.81 -8.01
C SER A 75 -7.89 8.93 -9.06
N PHE A 76 -7.65 9.62 -10.18
CA PHE A 76 -8.60 9.66 -11.30
C PHE A 76 -8.82 8.29 -11.93
N ILE A 77 -7.75 7.53 -12.21
CA ILE A 77 -7.85 6.18 -12.77
C ILE A 77 -8.67 5.28 -11.86
N PHE A 78 -8.34 5.24 -10.56
CA PHE A 78 -9.07 4.42 -9.61
C PHE A 78 -10.52 4.89 -9.43
N SER A 79 -10.78 6.20 -9.44
CA SER A 79 -12.15 6.72 -9.36
C SER A 79 -13.00 6.27 -10.55
N TYR A 80 -12.40 6.20 -11.75
CA TYR A 80 -13.04 5.67 -12.94
C TYR A 80 -13.28 4.15 -12.82
N LEU A 81 -12.27 3.38 -12.39
CA LEU A 81 -12.40 1.92 -12.21
C LEU A 81 -13.53 1.54 -11.24
N PHE A 82 -13.65 2.29 -10.14
CA PHE A 82 -14.64 2.06 -9.08
C PHE A 82 -15.89 2.95 -9.21
N ALA A 83 -16.11 3.58 -10.38
CA ALA A 83 -17.32 4.35 -10.62
C ALA A 83 -18.58 3.48 -10.50
N GLY A 84 -19.65 4.02 -9.89
CA GLY A 84 -20.90 3.28 -9.72
C GLY A 84 -21.53 2.86 -11.05
N TYR A 85 -21.65 3.81 -11.98
CA TYR A 85 -22.10 3.55 -13.35
C TYR A 85 -20.89 3.45 -14.30
N GLY A 86 -20.85 2.38 -15.10
CA GLY A 86 -19.80 2.18 -16.11
C GLY A 86 -18.41 1.87 -15.55
N GLY A 87 -18.26 1.67 -14.25
CA GLY A 87 -16.99 1.29 -13.63
C GLY A 87 -16.60 -0.16 -13.97
N LEU A 88 -15.34 -0.36 -14.30
CA LEU A 88 -14.79 -1.67 -14.66
C LEU A 88 -14.96 -2.70 -13.54
N ILE A 89 -14.83 -2.28 -12.28
CA ILE A 89 -14.92 -3.19 -11.14
C ILE A 89 -16.35 -3.74 -10.97
N ASN A 90 -17.37 -2.89 -11.11
CA ASN A 90 -18.76 -3.34 -11.11
C ASN A 90 -19.07 -4.27 -12.29
N TYR A 91 -18.50 -3.97 -13.47
CA TYR A 91 -18.64 -4.82 -14.64
C TYR A 91 -18.03 -6.22 -14.43
N ILE A 92 -16.80 -6.31 -13.92
CA ILE A 92 -16.10 -7.57 -13.67
C ILE A 92 -16.78 -8.38 -12.55
N LEU A 93 -17.23 -7.72 -11.49
CA LEU A 93 -17.86 -8.37 -10.34
C LEU A 93 -19.35 -8.68 -10.55
N HIS A 94 -19.94 -8.24 -11.68
CA HIS A 94 -21.38 -8.29 -11.94
C HIS A 94 -22.21 -7.67 -10.80
N THR A 95 -21.74 -6.55 -10.25
CA THR A 95 -22.40 -5.81 -9.17
C THR A 95 -22.77 -4.39 -9.61
N ASN A 96 -23.59 -3.70 -8.83
CA ASN A 96 -23.94 -2.30 -9.02
C ASN A 96 -23.71 -1.50 -7.73
N ILE A 97 -22.51 -1.62 -7.18
CA ILE A 97 -22.15 -0.98 -5.91
C ILE A 97 -21.64 0.43 -6.21
N HIS A 98 -22.21 1.42 -5.53
CA HIS A 98 -21.69 2.79 -5.55
C HIS A 98 -20.49 2.92 -4.60
N TRP A 99 -19.35 2.35 -5.01
CA TRP A 99 -18.17 2.17 -4.14
C TRP A 99 -17.74 3.45 -3.44
N LEU A 100 -17.75 4.58 -4.13
CA LEU A 100 -17.26 5.86 -3.59
C LEU A 100 -18.35 6.71 -2.92
N SER A 101 -19.61 6.24 -2.89
CA SER A 101 -20.75 7.03 -2.40
C SER A 101 -21.05 6.82 -0.92
N THR A 102 -20.57 5.73 -0.30
CA THR A 102 -20.75 5.49 1.13
C THR A 102 -19.41 5.31 1.84
N PRO A 103 -19.24 5.79 3.09
CA PRO A 103 -17.95 5.69 3.80
C PRO A 103 -17.41 4.26 3.93
N SER A 104 -18.28 3.29 4.19
CA SER A 104 -17.91 1.88 4.36
C SER A 104 -17.38 1.26 3.08
N THR A 105 -18.00 1.56 1.93
CA THR A 105 -17.56 1.03 0.64
C THR A 105 -16.37 1.80 0.07
N ALA A 106 -16.26 3.10 0.37
CA ALA A 106 -15.24 3.98 -0.19
C ALA A 106 -13.83 3.63 0.31
N MET A 107 -13.72 3.07 1.51
CA MET A 107 -12.44 2.61 2.06
C MET A 107 -11.81 1.48 1.24
N ILE A 108 -12.61 0.62 0.60
CA ILE A 108 -12.11 -0.52 -0.18
C ILE A 108 -11.23 -0.05 -1.36
N PRO A 109 -11.72 0.80 -2.29
CA PRO A 109 -10.88 1.39 -3.34
C PRO A 109 -9.65 2.11 -2.80
N ILE A 110 -9.80 2.84 -1.68
CA ILE A 110 -8.71 3.60 -1.06
C ILE A 110 -7.60 2.66 -0.56
N TYR A 111 -7.95 1.55 0.11
CA TYR A 111 -6.99 0.56 0.57
C TYR A 111 -6.29 -0.13 -0.59
N ILE A 112 -7.04 -0.54 -1.63
CA ILE A 112 -6.47 -1.20 -2.82
C ILE A 112 -5.49 -0.27 -3.53
N LEU A 113 -5.86 1.00 -3.74
CA LEU A 113 -5.00 2.01 -4.34
C LEU A 113 -3.72 2.20 -3.53
N GLY A 114 -3.86 2.39 -2.21
CA GLY A 114 -2.75 2.55 -1.28
C GLY A 114 -1.79 1.37 -1.31
N ILE A 115 -2.32 0.15 -1.25
CA ILE A 115 -1.52 -1.07 -1.33
C ILE A 115 -0.80 -1.14 -2.68
N TRP A 116 -1.53 -1.05 -3.79
CA TRP A 116 -0.98 -1.16 -5.13
C TRP A 116 0.16 -0.16 -5.39
N LYS A 117 0.00 1.10 -4.96
CA LYS A 117 1.04 2.12 -5.13
C LYS A 117 2.25 1.88 -4.24
N GLY A 118 2.07 1.31 -3.05
CA GLY A 118 3.16 1.05 -2.11
C GLY A 118 3.97 -0.22 -2.39
N ILE A 119 3.40 -1.20 -3.11
CA ILE A 119 4.07 -2.47 -3.43
C ILE A 119 5.46 -2.27 -4.03
N GLY A 120 5.59 -1.38 -5.00
CA GLY A 120 6.86 -1.15 -5.70
C GLY A 120 7.97 -0.65 -4.76
N TRP A 121 7.62 0.21 -3.80
CA TRP A 121 8.56 0.74 -2.82
C TRP A 121 9.00 -0.36 -1.84
N SER A 122 8.06 -1.09 -1.24
CA SER A 122 8.36 -2.20 -0.33
C SER A 122 9.17 -3.30 -1.03
N MET A 123 8.84 -3.62 -2.28
CA MET A 123 9.56 -4.59 -3.09
C MET A 123 11.02 -4.19 -3.29
N LEU A 124 11.32 -2.94 -3.63
CA LEU A 124 12.72 -2.50 -3.81
C LEU A 124 13.51 -2.59 -2.51
N ILE A 125 12.93 -2.18 -1.39
CA ILE A 125 13.58 -2.27 -0.08
C ILE A 125 13.90 -3.73 0.27
N PHE A 126 12.91 -4.63 0.17
CA PHE A 126 13.14 -6.04 0.45
C PHE A 126 14.13 -6.67 -0.52
N LEU A 127 14.07 -6.34 -1.81
CA LEU A 127 14.98 -6.87 -2.80
C LEU A 127 16.43 -6.44 -2.53
N ALA A 128 16.65 -5.18 -2.16
CA ALA A 128 17.96 -4.69 -1.75
C ALA A 128 18.47 -5.42 -0.50
N GLY A 129 17.61 -5.59 0.51
CA GLY A 129 17.93 -6.35 1.72
C GLY A 129 18.31 -7.80 1.42
N LEU A 130 17.51 -8.50 0.61
CA LEU A 130 17.76 -9.88 0.20
C LEU A 130 19.07 -10.05 -0.57
N GLN A 131 19.42 -9.08 -1.43
CA GLN A 131 20.67 -9.08 -2.20
C GLN A 131 21.89 -8.73 -1.36
N GLY A 132 21.69 -8.06 -0.22
CA GLY A 132 22.76 -7.74 0.72
C GLY A 132 23.17 -8.90 1.63
N ILE A 133 22.39 -10.00 1.68
CA ILE A 133 22.70 -11.16 2.54
C ILE A 133 23.88 -11.94 1.94
N PRO A 134 24.99 -12.12 2.69
CA PRO A 134 26.14 -12.88 2.23
C PRO A 134 25.78 -14.33 1.87
N ILE A 135 26.33 -14.84 0.76
CA ILE A 135 26.04 -16.20 0.26
C ILE A 135 26.39 -17.28 1.29
N GLN A 136 27.40 -17.03 2.13
CA GLN A 136 27.88 -17.95 3.15
C GLN A 136 26.81 -18.29 4.19
N LEU A 137 25.90 -17.36 4.50
CA LEU A 137 24.79 -17.62 5.41
C LEU A 137 23.76 -18.60 4.80
N TYR A 138 23.54 -18.53 3.49
CA TYR A 138 22.67 -19.50 2.81
C TYR A 138 23.31 -20.89 2.71
N GLU A 139 24.64 -20.97 2.59
CA GLU A 139 25.37 -22.23 2.59
C GLU A 139 25.35 -22.88 3.97
N ALA A 140 25.63 -22.11 5.03
CA ALA A 140 25.52 -22.57 6.41
C ALA A 140 24.11 -23.09 6.73
N ALA A 141 23.07 -22.34 6.36
CA ALA A 141 21.68 -22.76 6.57
C ALA A 141 21.38 -24.10 5.87
N LYS A 142 21.87 -24.31 4.64
CA LYS A 142 21.70 -25.60 3.93
C LYS A 142 22.43 -26.75 4.62
N LEU A 143 23.62 -26.50 5.18
CA LEU A 143 24.36 -27.49 5.95
C LEU A 143 23.63 -27.85 7.26
N ASP A 144 22.98 -26.88 7.89
CA ASP A 144 22.14 -27.06 9.08
C ASP A 144 20.77 -27.70 8.78
N GLY A 145 20.50 -28.06 7.52
CA GLY A 145 19.27 -28.73 7.09
C GLY A 145 18.09 -27.79 6.82
N ALA A 146 18.32 -26.47 6.77
CA ALA A 146 17.30 -25.49 6.41
C ALA A 146 16.81 -25.73 4.96
N ASN A 147 15.50 -25.60 4.78
CA ASN A 147 14.84 -25.68 3.49
C ASN A 147 14.39 -24.28 3.02
N ARG A 148 13.43 -24.21 2.10
CA ARG A 148 12.99 -22.93 1.52
C ARG A 148 12.13 -22.09 2.48
N TRP A 149 11.63 -22.68 3.56
CA TRP A 149 10.65 -22.09 4.49
C TRP A 149 11.10 -22.06 5.96
N ASN A 150 12.06 -22.92 6.34
CA ASN A 150 12.69 -23.01 7.66
C ASN A 150 14.19 -23.14 7.47
#